data_AF-A0A1E4B5N6-F1
#
_entry.id   AF-A0A1E4B5N6-F1
#
_cell.length_a   1.000
_cell.length_b   1.000
_cell.length_c   1.000
_cell.angle_alpha   90.00
_cell.angle_beta   90.00
_cell.angle_gamma   90.00
#
_symmetry.space_group_name_H-M   'P 1'
#
loop_
_entity.id
_entity.type
_entity.pdbx_description
1 polymer ?
#
loop_
_entity_poly.entity_id
_entity_poly.type
_entity_poly.pdbx_seq_one_letter_code
_entity_poly.pdbx_strand_id
1 'polypeptide(L)'
;MVDMAAALFGDFFRAEVLLGIVFVFDHDWAGREARDQIKKYGFRPDRHSLTLDPSAHPTLVGRPDVLIEDLIPLPAQEAFFALGGANCSKEYRDGQLRRIRWEHPSKAALRRYICTHSGIRDFGELVLLISRVRAALGFPAIDVRSGGTQEGGA
;
A
#
# COMPACT_ATOMS: atom_id res chain seq x y z
N MET A 1 -11.21 31.29 3.64
CA MET A 1 -11.51 30.04 2.90
C MET A 1 -10.88 28.83 3.60
N VAL A 2 -11.05 28.75 4.94
CA VAL A 2 -10.40 27.77 5.83
C VAL A 2 -11.43 26.93 6.60
N ASP A 3 -12.73 27.24 6.50
CA ASP A 3 -13.74 26.70 7.42
C ASP A 3 -14.46 25.43 6.95
N MET A 4 -14.48 25.10 5.65
CA MET A 4 -15.26 23.93 5.21
C MET A 4 -14.54 22.61 5.51
N ALA A 5 -13.21 22.59 5.41
CA ALA A 5 -12.40 21.42 5.78
C ALA A 5 -12.39 21.19 7.31
N ALA A 6 -12.35 22.27 8.10
CA ALA A 6 -12.41 22.20 9.56
C ALA A 6 -13.79 21.79 10.07
N ALA A 7 -14.87 22.29 9.47
CA ALA A 7 -16.25 21.91 9.79
C ALA A 7 -16.54 20.45 9.42
N LEU A 8 -16.11 19.99 8.24
CA LEU A 8 -16.19 18.57 7.86
C LEU A 8 -15.39 17.69 8.82
N PHE A 9 -14.24 18.17 9.30
CA PHE A 9 -13.45 17.47 10.32
C PHE A 9 -14.17 17.40 11.69
N GLY A 10 -14.85 18.47 12.11
CA GLY A 10 -15.57 18.51 13.38
C GLY A 10 -16.83 17.65 13.41
N ASP A 11 -17.57 17.60 12.29
CA ASP A 11 -18.88 16.94 12.23
C ASP A 11 -18.81 15.46 11.83
N PHE A 12 -17.89 15.06 10.95
CA PHE A 12 -17.72 13.63 10.58
C PHE A 12 -16.89 12.83 11.60
N PHE A 13 -16.02 13.48 12.38
CA PHE A 13 -15.07 12.81 13.29
C PHE A 13 -15.40 12.93 14.77
N ARG A 14 -16.68 13.03 15.14
CA ARG A 14 -17.10 12.78 16.53
C ARG A 14 -16.90 11.30 16.87
N ALA A 15 -15.76 10.99 17.49
CA ALA A 15 -15.38 9.84 18.33
C ALA A 15 -15.62 8.39 17.84
N GLU A 16 -16.66 8.09 17.06
CA GLU A 16 -17.07 6.72 16.71
C GLU A 16 -16.78 6.34 15.24
N VAL A 17 -16.62 7.31 14.34
CA VAL A 17 -16.22 7.07 12.92
C VAL A 17 -14.71 6.91 12.75
N LEU A 18 -13.91 7.40 13.72
CA LEU A 18 -12.45 7.23 13.74
C LEU A 18 -12.02 5.75 13.73
N LEU A 19 -12.90 4.84 14.15
CA LEU A 19 -12.67 3.40 14.17
C LEU A 19 -12.67 2.76 12.77
N GLY A 20 -13.13 3.47 11.73
CA GLY A 20 -13.29 2.92 10.38
C GLY A 20 -12.22 3.31 9.37
N ILE A 21 -11.28 4.22 9.71
CA ILE A 21 -10.31 4.79 8.75
C ILE A 21 -8.88 4.50 9.20
N VAL A 22 -8.09 3.93 8.29
CA VAL A 22 -6.64 3.77 8.45
C VAL A 22 -5.93 4.48 7.31
N PHE A 23 -5.11 5.46 7.64
CA PHE A 23 -4.22 6.13 6.69
C PHE A 23 -2.95 5.29 6.50
N VAL A 24 -2.60 5.03 5.24
CA VAL A 24 -1.34 4.37 4.89
C VAL A 24 -0.45 5.39 4.20
N PHE A 25 0.74 5.57 4.75
CA PHE A 25 1.74 6.49 4.23
C PHE A 25 2.94 5.72 3.71
N ASP A 26 3.55 6.26 2.65
CA ASP A 26 4.89 5.86 2.24
C ASP A 26 5.87 5.95 3.43
N HIS A 27 6.86 5.08 3.44
CA HIS A 27 7.96 5.14 4.39
C HIS A 27 9.08 6.01 3.85
N ASP A 28 8.79 7.27 3.56
CA ASP A 28 9.79 8.27 3.24
C ASP A 28 9.69 9.45 4.22
N TRP A 29 10.48 10.50 4.01
CA TRP A 29 10.44 11.66 4.89
C TRP A 29 9.04 12.32 4.90
N ALA A 30 8.42 12.51 3.73
CA ALA A 30 7.13 13.18 3.60
C ALA A 30 5.99 12.36 4.21
N GLY A 31 5.98 11.04 4.02
CA GLY A 31 5.00 10.12 4.59
C GLY A 31 5.12 10.02 6.11
N ARG A 32 6.35 9.99 6.65
CA ARG A 32 6.59 10.07 8.10
C ARG A 32 6.10 11.39 8.68
N GLU A 33 6.42 12.51 8.03
CA GLU A 33 5.95 13.82 8.46
C GLU A 33 4.42 13.92 8.41
N ALA A 34 3.78 13.49 7.32
CA ALA A 34 2.33 13.50 7.18
C ALA A 34 1.66 12.65 8.27
N ARG A 35 2.21 11.47 8.60
CA ARG A 35 1.75 10.63 9.71
C ARG A 35 1.84 11.36 11.05
N ASP A 36 2.93 12.09 11.28
CA ASP A 36 3.10 12.85 12.52
C ASP A 36 2.14 14.04 12.59
N GLN A 37 1.92 14.72 11.47
CA GLN A 37 0.98 15.84 11.41
C GLN A 37 -0.44 15.41 11.75
N ILE A 38 -0.91 14.23 11.33
CA ILE A 38 -2.29 13.81 11.63
C ILE A 38 -2.52 13.48 13.12
N LYS A 39 -1.45 13.29 13.92
CA LYS A 39 -1.57 13.11 15.38
C LYS A 39 -2.29 14.29 16.05
N LYS A 40 -2.12 15.50 15.53
CA LYS A 40 -2.79 16.72 16.06
C LYS A 40 -4.31 16.68 15.93
N TYR A 41 -4.84 15.80 15.07
CA TYR A 41 -6.28 15.58 14.90
C TYR A 41 -6.79 14.35 15.68
N GLY A 42 -5.99 13.79 16.59
CA GLY A 42 -6.38 12.64 17.42
C GLY A 42 -6.14 11.26 16.78
N PHE A 43 -5.52 11.20 15.59
CA PHE A 43 -5.16 9.92 14.97
C PHE A 43 -3.96 9.28 15.68
N ARG A 44 -4.08 7.99 16.02
CA ARG A 44 -3.07 7.24 16.78
C ARG A 44 -2.21 6.40 15.83
N PRO A 45 -0.88 6.45 15.96
CA PRO A 45 0.03 5.51 15.31
C PRO A 45 -0.42 4.06 15.53
N ASP A 46 -0.33 3.26 14.48
CA ASP A 46 -0.56 1.80 14.47
C ASP A 46 -2.01 1.38 14.76
N ARG A 47 -2.90 2.35 14.95
CA ARG A 47 -4.35 2.16 15.07
C ARG A 47 -5.13 2.89 13.98
N HIS A 48 -4.79 4.14 13.70
CA HIS A 48 -5.42 4.93 12.64
C HIS A 48 -4.42 5.28 11.52
N SER A 49 -3.12 5.05 11.74
CA SER A 49 -2.09 5.38 10.76
C SER A 49 -0.93 4.41 10.74
N LEU A 50 -0.59 3.95 9.54
CA LEU A 50 0.50 3.02 9.25
C LEU A 50 1.49 3.69 8.31
N THR A 51 2.78 3.40 8.51
CA THR A 51 3.80 3.57 7.47
C THR A 51 4.10 2.21 6.83
N LEU A 52 4.61 2.25 5.60
CA LEU A 52 5.22 1.08 4.93
C LEU A 52 6.60 0.74 5.52
N ASP A 53 6.69 0.66 6.85
CA ASP A 53 7.93 0.34 7.57
C ASP A 53 8.61 -0.91 6.97
N PRO A 54 9.83 -0.79 6.43
CA PRO A 54 10.56 -1.88 5.80
C PRO A 54 10.68 -3.12 6.69
N SER A 55 10.73 -2.95 8.01
CA SER A 55 10.81 -4.07 8.96
C SER A 55 9.56 -4.97 8.96
N ALA A 56 8.42 -4.44 8.52
CA ALA A 56 7.17 -5.18 8.37
C ALA A 56 7.02 -5.84 6.97
N HIS A 57 7.99 -5.64 6.08
CA HIS A 57 7.93 -6.03 4.67
C HIS A 57 9.17 -6.84 4.27
N PRO A 58 9.13 -8.20 4.36
CA PRO A 58 10.31 -9.06 4.22
C PRO A 58 11.14 -8.82 2.96
N THR A 59 10.51 -8.50 1.83
CA THR A 59 11.20 -8.25 0.55
C THR A 59 11.76 -6.82 0.42
N LEU A 60 11.39 -5.93 1.35
CA LEU A 60 11.76 -4.52 1.36
C LEU A 60 12.67 -4.16 2.55
N VAL A 61 12.97 -5.11 3.44
CA VAL A 61 13.85 -4.92 4.60
C VAL A 61 15.18 -4.25 4.19
N GLY A 62 15.60 -3.26 4.97
CA GLY A 62 16.85 -2.54 4.76
C GLY A 62 16.79 -1.44 3.69
N ARG A 63 15.64 -1.23 3.03
CA ARG A 63 15.42 -0.05 2.18
C ARG A 63 15.21 1.18 3.07
N PRO A 64 15.88 2.30 2.80
CA PRO A 64 15.70 3.53 3.59
C PRO A 64 14.32 4.15 3.37
N ASP A 65 13.80 4.01 2.14
CA ASP A 65 12.48 4.48 1.77
C ASP A 65 11.68 3.40 1.04
N VAL A 66 10.37 3.32 1.34
CA VAL A 66 9.42 2.39 0.72
C VAL A 66 8.18 3.15 0.28
N LEU A 67 7.81 2.99 -0.99
CA LEU A 67 6.61 3.58 -1.58
C LEU A 67 5.52 2.51 -1.76
N ILE A 68 4.25 2.92 -1.85
CA ILE A 68 3.14 2.01 -2.16
C ILE A 68 3.41 1.20 -3.44
N GLU A 69 4.06 1.80 -4.43
CA GLU A 69 4.42 1.14 -5.68
C GLU A 69 5.43 0.00 -5.48
N ASP A 70 6.27 0.02 -4.44
CA ASP A 70 7.21 -1.07 -4.13
C ASP A 70 6.52 -2.34 -3.63
N LEU A 71 5.24 -2.26 -3.24
CA LEU A 71 4.44 -3.43 -2.83
C LEU A 71 4.05 -4.31 -4.02
N ILE A 72 4.20 -3.79 -5.25
CA ILE A 72 4.01 -4.55 -6.48
C ILE A 72 5.37 -5.16 -6.87
N PRO A 73 5.47 -6.48 -7.08
CA PRO A 73 6.73 -7.11 -7.45
C PRO A 73 7.35 -6.49 -8.69
N LEU A 74 8.67 -6.25 -8.66
CA LEU A 74 9.42 -5.71 -9.80
C LEU A 74 9.19 -6.47 -11.12
N PRO A 75 9.18 -7.83 -11.14
CA PRO A 75 8.94 -8.55 -12.39
C PRO A 75 7.58 -8.22 -13.04
N ALA A 76 6.54 -8.03 -12.23
CA ALA A 76 5.21 -7.65 -12.71
C ALA A 76 5.20 -6.21 -13.27
N GLN A 77 5.91 -5.29 -12.61
CA GLN A 77 6.08 -3.93 -13.11
C GLN A 77 6.86 -3.92 -14.43
N GLU A 78 7.98 -4.65 -14.51
CA GLU A 78 8.78 -4.77 -15.73
C GLU A 78 7.97 -5.33 -16.89
N ALA A 79 7.22 -6.41 -16.67
CA ALA A 79 6.39 -7.01 -17.69
C ALA A 79 5.31 -6.03 -18.19
N PHE A 80 4.69 -5.25 -17.30
CA PHE A 80 3.74 -4.20 -17.68
C PHE A 80 4.39 -3.10 -18.53
N PHE A 81 5.51 -2.52 -18.07
CA PHE A 81 6.16 -1.42 -18.79
C PHE A 81 6.82 -1.88 -20.10
N ALA A 82 7.14 -3.16 -20.26
CA ALA A 82 7.62 -3.74 -21.51
C ALA A 82 6.55 -3.78 -22.63
N LEU A 83 5.24 -3.74 -22.30
CA LEU A 83 4.17 -3.71 -23.29
C LEU A 83 4.10 -2.38 -24.07
N GLY A 84 4.77 -1.33 -23.57
CA GLY A 84 4.64 0.03 -24.10
C GLY A 84 3.31 0.69 -23.69
N GLY A 85 3.25 2.01 -23.77
CA GLY A 85 2.04 2.80 -23.46
C GLY A 85 1.99 3.44 -22.07
N ALA A 86 3.03 3.28 -21.26
CA ALA A 86 3.23 4.02 -20.03
C ALA A 86 4.70 4.42 -19.85
N ASN A 87 4.95 5.61 -19.31
CA ASN A 87 6.30 6.10 -19.06
C ASN A 87 6.75 5.74 -17.63
N CYS A 88 8.00 5.31 -17.54
CA CYS A 88 8.67 5.07 -16.28
C CYS A 88 10.16 5.37 -16.37
N SER A 89 10.75 5.71 -15.23
CA SER A 89 12.20 5.68 -15.00
C SER A 89 12.57 4.43 -14.22
N LYS A 90 13.76 3.89 -14.50
CA LYS A 90 14.31 2.71 -13.83
C LYS A 90 15.51 3.11 -12.97
N GLU A 91 15.52 2.63 -11.74
CA GLU A 91 16.60 2.87 -10.78
C GLU A 91 17.42 1.60 -10.60
N TYR A 92 18.72 1.69 -10.86
CA TYR A 92 19.66 0.58 -10.77
C TYR A 92 20.66 0.81 -9.63
N ARG A 93 21.05 -0.26 -8.94
CA ARG A 93 22.12 -0.26 -7.94
C ARG A 93 22.96 -1.51 -8.11
N ASP A 94 24.28 -1.33 -8.25
CA ASP A 94 25.24 -2.41 -8.51
C ASP A 94 24.83 -3.25 -9.74
N GLY A 95 24.33 -2.58 -10.78
CA GLY A 95 23.86 -3.23 -12.02
C GLY A 95 22.51 -3.95 -11.93
N GLN A 96 21.90 -4.02 -10.75
CA GLN A 96 20.60 -4.67 -10.54
C GLN A 96 19.46 -3.64 -10.51
N LEU A 97 18.35 -3.94 -11.19
CA LEU A 97 17.14 -3.13 -11.10
C LEU A 97 16.62 -3.16 -9.66
N ARG A 98 16.42 -1.99 -9.06
CA ARG A 98 15.92 -1.85 -7.68
C ARG A 98 14.52 -1.28 -7.60
N ARG A 99 14.16 -0.38 -8.50
CA ARG A 99 12.87 0.32 -8.49
C ARG A 99 12.48 0.79 -9.88
N ILE A 100 11.19 0.82 -10.14
CA ILE A 100 10.60 1.50 -11.30
C ILE A 100 9.76 2.65 -10.76
N ARG A 101 10.01 3.88 -11.23
CA ARG A 101 9.26 5.08 -10.88
C ARG A 101 8.29 5.43 -11.99
N TRP A 102 7.02 5.67 -11.64
CA TRP A 102 5.95 5.88 -12.62
C TRP A 102 5.79 7.38 -12.89
N GLU A 103 5.69 7.81 -14.15
CA GLU A 103 5.76 9.24 -14.49
C GLU A 103 4.41 9.87 -14.85
N HIS A 104 3.49 9.19 -15.55
CA HIS A 104 2.07 9.61 -15.70
C HIS A 104 1.24 8.58 -16.50
N PRO A 105 -0.11 8.69 -16.48
CA PRO A 105 -1.01 7.80 -15.75
C PRO A 105 -0.99 6.33 -16.22
N SER A 106 -0.24 5.49 -15.50
CA SER A 106 -0.24 4.03 -15.70
C SER A 106 -1.16 3.27 -14.75
N LYS A 107 -1.66 3.90 -13.66
CA LYS A 107 -2.29 3.18 -12.53
C LYS A 107 -3.52 2.34 -12.93
N ALA A 108 -4.42 2.87 -13.76
CA ALA A 108 -5.61 2.14 -14.20
C ALA A 108 -5.29 1.00 -15.18
N ALA A 109 -4.31 1.21 -16.07
CA ALA A 109 -3.84 0.19 -16.99
C ALA A 109 -3.08 -0.93 -16.26
N LEU A 110 -2.20 -0.56 -15.33
CA LEU A 110 -1.47 -1.47 -14.47
C LEU A 110 -2.41 -2.28 -13.58
N ARG A 111 -3.44 -1.66 -12.98
CA ARG A 111 -4.47 -2.38 -12.22
C ARG A 111 -5.12 -3.46 -13.08
N ARG A 112 -5.56 -3.10 -14.30
CA ARG A 112 -6.16 -4.07 -15.22
C ARG A 112 -5.17 -5.18 -15.58
N TYR A 113 -3.94 -4.83 -15.90
CA TYR A 113 -2.88 -5.79 -16.22
C TYR A 113 -2.65 -6.78 -15.07
N ILE A 114 -2.44 -6.28 -13.86
CA ILE A 114 -2.23 -7.07 -12.64
C ILE A 114 -3.42 -8.01 -12.39
N CYS A 115 -4.64 -7.50 -12.45
CA CYS A 115 -5.83 -8.33 -12.22
C CYS A 115 -5.99 -9.46 -13.26
N THR A 116 -5.46 -9.29 -14.47
CA THR A 116 -5.52 -10.29 -15.53
C THR A 116 -4.38 -11.30 -15.48
N HIS A 117 -3.17 -10.88 -15.06
CA HIS A 117 -1.94 -11.67 -15.23
C HIS A 117 -1.30 -12.14 -13.92
N SER A 118 -1.89 -11.84 -12.77
CA SER A 118 -1.30 -12.17 -11.47
C SER A 118 -2.34 -12.67 -10.49
N GLY A 119 -1.95 -13.62 -9.63
CA GLY A 119 -2.76 -14.13 -8.55
C GLY A 119 -2.48 -13.40 -7.23
N ILE A 120 -3.34 -13.59 -6.23
CA ILE A 120 -3.15 -12.99 -4.90
C ILE A 120 -1.81 -13.38 -4.23
N ARG A 121 -1.28 -14.56 -4.56
CA ARG A 121 -0.01 -15.08 -4.02
C ARG A 121 1.20 -14.30 -4.51
N ASP A 122 1.09 -13.59 -5.64
CA ASP A 122 2.17 -12.78 -6.19
C ASP A 122 2.33 -11.46 -5.41
N PHE A 123 1.33 -11.06 -4.63
CA PHE A 123 1.30 -9.76 -3.93
C PHE A 123 1.47 -9.91 -2.41
N GLY A 124 2.46 -10.71 -1.98
CA GLY A 124 2.72 -10.99 -0.57
C GLY A 124 2.82 -9.72 0.30
N GLU A 125 3.53 -8.69 -0.17
CA GLU A 125 3.68 -7.42 0.56
C GLU A 125 2.38 -6.63 0.68
N LEU A 126 1.57 -6.62 -0.38
CA LEU A 126 0.25 -5.98 -0.35
C LEU A 126 -0.69 -6.72 0.60
N VAL A 127 -0.63 -8.05 0.62
CA VAL A 127 -1.42 -8.89 1.54
C VAL A 127 -1.01 -8.64 3.01
N LEU A 128 0.28 -8.46 3.27
CA LEU A 128 0.78 -8.05 4.59
C LEU A 128 0.25 -6.67 4.99
N LEU A 129 0.31 -5.69 4.08
CA LEU A 129 -0.27 -4.36 4.32
C LEU A 129 -1.77 -4.45 4.65
N ILE A 130 -2.56 -5.17 3.84
CA ILE A 130 -4.00 -5.35 4.07
C ILE A 130 -4.24 -6.01 5.44
N SER A 131 -3.44 -7.01 5.82
CA SER A 131 -3.55 -7.65 7.13
C SER A 131 -3.28 -6.67 8.28
N ARG A 132 -2.29 -5.79 8.14
CA ARG A 132 -2.01 -4.72 9.12
C ARG A 132 -3.14 -3.70 9.21
N VAL A 133 -3.72 -3.29 8.07
CA VAL A 133 -4.89 -2.41 8.03
C VAL A 133 -6.08 -3.05 8.75
N ARG A 134 -6.33 -4.34 8.50
CA ARG A 134 -7.39 -5.09 9.18
C ARG A 134 -7.18 -5.17 10.68
N ALA A 135 -5.96 -5.48 11.12
CA ALA A 135 -5.62 -5.51 12.55
C ALA A 135 -5.83 -4.14 13.23
N ALA A 136 -5.43 -3.04 12.56
CA ALA A 136 -5.63 -1.68 13.05
C ALA A 136 -7.13 -1.33 13.21
N LEU A 137 -7.99 -1.89 12.35
CA LEU A 137 -9.45 -1.79 12.41
C LEU A 137 -10.11 -2.82 13.35
N GLY A 138 -9.35 -3.72 13.98
CA GLY A 138 -9.88 -4.78 14.85
C GLY A 138 -10.50 -5.98 14.11
N PHE A 139 -10.24 -6.12 12.81
CA PHE A 139 -10.68 -7.27 12.03
C PHE A 139 -9.69 -8.44 12.11
N PRO A 140 -10.17 -9.70 11.96
CA PRO A 140 -9.30 -10.88 11.96
C PRO A 140 -8.32 -10.87 10.78
N ALA A 141 -7.13 -11.45 10.99
CA ALA A 141 -6.10 -11.62 9.96
C ALA A 141 -6.62 -12.42 8.76
N ILE A 142 -6.04 -12.17 7.58
CA ILE A 142 -6.34 -12.92 6.36
C ILE A 142 -5.54 -14.22 6.38
N ASP A 143 -6.22 -15.36 6.32
CA ASP A 143 -5.56 -16.63 6.00
C ASP A 143 -5.46 -16.78 4.48
N VAL A 144 -4.23 -16.65 3.97
CA VAL A 144 -3.93 -16.70 2.54
C VAL A 144 -3.74 -18.16 2.07
N ARG A 145 -3.74 -19.13 2.99
CA ARG A 145 -3.48 -20.55 2.70
C ARG A 145 -4.72 -21.30 2.22
N SER A 146 -5.91 -20.77 2.43
CA SER A 146 -7.19 -21.46 2.19
C SER A 146 -7.72 -21.37 0.74
N GLY A 147 -6.95 -20.77 -0.18
CA GLY A 147 -7.22 -20.81 -1.63
C GLY A 147 -6.76 -22.11 -2.31
N GLY A 148 -6.92 -23.26 -1.64
CA GLY A 148 -6.74 -24.58 -2.22
C GLY A 148 -8.07 -25.01 -2.85
N THR A 149 -8.01 -25.39 -4.12
CA THR A 149 -9.10 -25.96 -4.91
C THR A 149 -9.93 -26.92 -4.07
N GLN A 150 -11.19 -26.58 -3.77
CA GLN A 150 -12.21 -27.59 -3.57
C GLN A 150 -12.52 -28.15 -4.97
N GLU A 151 -11.70 -29.08 -5.45
CA GLU A 151 -12.18 -30.02 -6.46
C GLU A 151 -13.18 -30.93 -5.76
N GLY A 152 -14.43 -30.85 -6.23
CA GLY A 152 -15.58 -31.49 -5.62
C GLY A 152 -15.47 -33.00 -5.61
N GLY A 153 -15.76 -33.58 -4.45
CA GLY A 153 -16.30 -34.92 -4.38
C GLY A 153 -17.77 -34.88 -4.80
N ALA A 154 -18.07 -35.53 -5.92
CA ALA A 154 -19.34 -36.17 -6.24
C ALA A 154 -19.06 -37.28 -7.25
#